data_AF-A0A1H1NTC5-F1
#
_entry.id   AF-A0A1H1NTC5-F1
#
_cell.length_a   1.000
_cell.length_b   1.000
_cell.length_c   1.000
_cell.angle_alpha   90.00
_cell.angle_beta   90.00
_cell.angle_gamma   90.00
#
_symmetry.space_group_name_H-M   'P 1'
#
loop_
_entity.id
_entity.type
_entity.pdbx_description
1 polymer ?
#
loop_
_entity_poly.entity_id
_entity_poly.type
_entity_poly.pdbx_seq_one_letter_code
_entity_poly.pdbx_strand_id
1 'polypeptide(L)'
;MAEHEEFEEPRVNDKRRIDPVTGEPREQATAGSGAAPASGEAAADEAAPAGEPAAEGAEEAPAAESHDAVEPAPASDDLTPEDRALLEGEAAAIEAERAALEAKSQQQLDELQRLRAEYVNYRNRTERERAGDRDATIASVIEAMLPALDDLDLADKHGDLVEGPLAIVAQKLRGSFERLGVVRLGEVGEPFDIDKHEAIAQLPNPEVTEMVVADVVQTGYRVGERVLRAAKVAVFVPAE
;
A
#
# COMPACT_ATOMS: atom_id res chain seq x y z
N MET A 1 -3.21 14.85 -62.07
CA MET A 1 -2.84 14.06 -60.88
C MET A 1 -2.96 14.97 -59.66
N ALA A 2 -4.04 14.81 -58.91
CA ALA A 2 -4.16 15.17 -57.49
C ALA A 2 -5.57 14.72 -57.07
N GLU A 3 -5.67 13.47 -56.62
CA GLU A 3 -6.87 12.93 -56.00
C GLU A 3 -6.90 13.41 -54.54
N HIS A 4 -8.01 14.02 -54.12
CA HIS A 4 -8.26 14.37 -52.73
C HIS A 4 -8.95 13.18 -52.06
N GLU A 5 -8.19 12.38 -51.31
CA GLU A 5 -8.74 11.38 -50.40
C GLU A 5 -9.35 12.08 -49.17
N GLU A 6 -10.68 12.02 -49.05
CA GLU A 6 -11.39 12.36 -47.82
C GLU A 6 -11.14 11.27 -46.77
N PHE A 7 -10.30 11.57 -45.78
CA PHE A 7 -10.13 10.72 -44.62
C PHE A 7 -11.36 10.85 -43.71
N GLU A 8 -12.17 9.79 -43.65
CA GLU A 8 -13.28 9.68 -42.71
C GLU A 8 -12.72 9.57 -41.28
N GLU A 9 -13.06 10.54 -40.41
CA GLU A 9 -12.54 10.60 -39.05
C GLU A 9 -12.97 9.37 -38.21
N PRO A 10 -12.09 8.84 -37.34
CA PRO A 10 -12.41 7.66 -36.54
C PRO A 10 -13.50 7.97 -35.51
N ARG A 11 -14.63 7.27 -35.62
CA ARG A 11 -15.72 7.33 -34.62
C ARG A 11 -15.34 6.57 -33.35
N VAL A 12 -14.98 7.31 -32.30
CA VAL A 12 -14.72 6.76 -30.96
C VAL A 12 -16.01 6.75 -30.16
N ASN A 13 -16.58 5.56 -29.93
CA ASN A 13 -17.72 5.39 -29.03
C ASN A 13 -17.21 5.15 -27.60
N ASP A 14 -17.18 6.21 -26.78
CA ASP A 14 -16.84 6.11 -25.37
C ASP A 14 -18.02 5.51 -24.58
N LYS A 15 -17.77 4.37 -23.92
CA LYS A 15 -18.75 3.61 -23.13
C LYS A 15 -18.63 3.88 -21.63
N ARG A 16 -17.80 4.83 -21.22
CA ARG A 16 -17.64 5.16 -19.80
C ARG A 16 -18.94 5.73 -19.23
N ARG A 17 -19.28 5.29 -18.02
CA ARG A 17 -20.49 5.70 -17.28
C ARG A 17 -20.35 7.10 -16.66
N ILE A 18 -19.15 7.67 -16.72
CA ILE A 18 -18.73 8.94 -16.12
C ILE A 18 -18.06 9.76 -17.22
N ASP A 19 -18.42 11.03 -17.34
CA ASP A 19 -17.84 11.91 -18.36
C ASP A 19 -16.38 12.28 -18.01
N PRO A 20 -15.42 12.11 -18.93
CA PRO A 20 -13.99 12.29 -18.64
C PRO A 20 -13.58 13.76 -18.40
N VAL A 21 -14.41 14.75 -18.75
CA VAL A 21 -14.05 16.18 -18.56
C VAL A 21 -14.69 16.76 -17.30
N THR A 22 -15.88 16.30 -16.93
CA THR A 22 -16.64 16.85 -15.79
C THR A 22 -16.73 15.90 -14.59
N GLY A 23 -16.43 14.61 -14.75
CA GLY A 23 -16.42 13.63 -13.65
C GLY A 23 -17.81 13.22 -13.14
N GLU A 24 -18.88 13.68 -13.78
CA GLU A 24 -20.26 13.39 -13.39
C GLU A 24 -20.80 12.13 -14.10
N PRO A 25 -21.67 11.34 -13.43
CA PRO A 25 -22.27 10.16 -14.04
C PRO A 25 -23.27 10.57 -15.13
N ARG A 26 -23.14 9.96 -16.32
CA ARG A 26 -24.00 10.25 -17.48
C ARG A 26 -25.38 9.60 -17.27
N GLU A 27 -26.40 10.41 -16.96
CA GLU A 27 -27.78 9.95 -16.80
C GLU A 27 -28.39 9.50 -18.13
N GLN A 28 -29.05 8.35 -18.13
CA GLN A 28 -29.77 7.83 -19.29
C GLN A 28 -31.02 8.68 -19.53
N ALA A 29 -31.13 9.31 -20.70
CA ALA A 29 -32.32 10.02 -21.11
C ALA A 29 -33.46 9.03 -21.45
N THR A 30 -34.29 8.70 -20.46
CA THR A 30 -35.70 8.32 -20.69
C THR A 30 -36.56 9.56 -20.57
N ALA A 31 -37.36 9.81 -21.60
CA ALA A 31 -38.22 10.97 -21.75
C ALA A 31 -39.26 11.13 -20.61
N GLY A 32 -39.54 12.39 -20.22
CA GLY A 32 -40.85 12.78 -19.68
C GLY A 32 -40.88 13.54 -18.34
N SER A 33 -40.91 14.87 -18.42
CA SER A 33 -41.73 15.82 -17.64
C SER A 33 -41.82 15.74 -16.10
N GLY A 34 -41.32 16.80 -15.44
CA GLY A 34 -42.16 17.60 -14.50
C GLY A 34 -41.78 17.65 -13.01
N ALA A 35 -41.31 18.84 -12.60
CA ALA A 35 -41.53 19.53 -11.31
C ALA A 35 -41.05 18.93 -9.96
N ALA A 36 -40.18 19.69 -9.28
CA ALA A 36 -39.82 19.63 -7.85
C ALA A 36 -40.94 20.28 -6.95
N PRO A 37 -40.83 20.39 -5.59
CA PRO A 37 -39.69 20.11 -4.68
C PRO A 37 -39.99 19.54 -3.26
N ALA A 38 -38.90 19.37 -2.49
CA ALA A 38 -38.74 19.47 -1.01
C ALA A 38 -39.01 18.22 -0.12
N SER A 39 -37.97 17.68 0.55
CA SER A 39 -37.49 18.05 1.92
C SER A 39 -36.81 16.87 2.66
N GLY A 40 -35.75 17.17 3.44
CA GLY A 40 -35.25 16.38 4.59
C GLY A 40 -34.26 15.25 4.27
N GLU A 41 -32.94 15.34 4.44
CA GLU A 41 -32.13 15.49 5.67
C GLU A 41 -31.67 14.15 6.30
N ALA A 42 -30.33 14.05 6.43
CA ALA A 42 -29.51 13.26 7.37
C ALA A 42 -28.98 11.84 7.02
N ALA A 43 -27.65 11.75 7.24
CA ALA A 43 -26.82 10.63 7.73
C ALA A 43 -26.57 9.42 6.80
N ALA A 44 -25.37 9.28 6.23
CA ALA A 44 -24.12 8.76 6.82
C ALA A 44 -24.15 7.22 6.94
N ASP A 45 -23.56 6.57 5.92
CA ASP A 45 -23.28 5.14 5.85
C ASP A 45 -21.76 4.95 6.03
N GLU A 46 -21.36 4.32 7.12
CA GLU A 46 -19.98 3.90 7.39
C GLU A 46 -19.99 2.38 7.48
N ALA A 47 -19.52 1.71 6.42
CA ALA A 47 -19.41 0.27 6.34
C ALA A 47 -17.94 -0.16 6.30
N ALA A 48 -17.51 -0.88 7.33
CA ALA A 48 -16.32 -1.75 7.35
C ALA A 48 -16.52 -2.83 8.44
N PRO A 49 -15.76 -3.94 8.44
CA PRO A 49 -16.12 -5.16 7.72
C PRO A 49 -16.31 -6.37 8.65
N ALA A 50 -16.90 -7.43 8.08
CA ALA A 50 -17.14 -8.72 8.70
C ALA A 50 -15.85 -9.46 9.09
N GLY A 51 -15.83 -9.99 10.32
CA GLY A 51 -14.88 -10.96 10.83
C GLY A 51 -15.61 -12.16 11.46
N GLU A 52 -15.30 -13.35 10.93
CA GLU A 52 -15.30 -14.72 11.50
C GLU A 52 -16.44 -15.21 12.44
N PRO A 53 -17.06 -16.37 12.16
CA PRO A 53 -17.80 -17.12 13.17
C PRO A 53 -16.91 -18.18 13.84
N ALA A 54 -16.80 -18.11 15.16
CA ALA A 54 -16.41 -19.23 16.01
C ALA A 54 -17.56 -19.54 16.98
N ALA A 55 -17.81 -20.84 17.14
CA ALA A 55 -18.93 -21.43 17.86
C ALA A 55 -18.83 -21.30 19.39
N GLU A 56 -19.98 -21.19 20.06
CA GLU A 56 -20.42 -22.05 21.17
C GLU A 56 -21.66 -21.44 21.86
N GLY A 57 -22.64 -22.29 22.23
CA GLY A 57 -23.78 -21.90 23.06
C GLY A 57 -25.10 -22.53 22.62
N ALA A 58 -25.27 -23.82 22.92
CA ALA A 58 -26.55 -24.52 22.92
C ALA A 58 -27.28 -24.36 24.27
N GLU A 59 -28.54 -24.80 24.29
CA GLU A 59 -29.57 -24.80 25.36
C GLU A 59 -30.46 -23.54 25.39
N GLU A 60 -31.80 -23.60 25.40
CA GLU A 60 -32.76 -24.70 25.42
C GLU A 60 -34.14 -24.09 25.07
N ALA A 61 -34.99 -24.79 24.32
CA ALA A 61 -36.40 -24.43 24.13
C ALA A 61 -37.27 -25.70 24.29
N PRO A 62 -38.49 -25.57 24.85
CA PRO A 62 -39.05 -26.57 25.75
C PRO A 62 -39.86 -27.71 25.09
N ALA A 63 -39.95 -28.80 25.86
CA ALA A 63 -40.81 -29.99 25.75
C ALA A 63 -42.25 -29.68 25.26
N ALA A 64 -42.77 -30.35 24.23
CA ALA A 64 -43.20 -31.76 24.14
C ALA A 64 -44.60 -32.04 24.74
N GLU A 65 -45.62 -31.87 23.90
CA GLU A 65 -46.86 -32.65 23.83
C GLU A 65 -47.16 -32.75 22.32
N SER A 66 -47.26 -33.88 21.64
CA SER A 66 -47.91 -35.15 21.96
C SER A 66 -47.17 -36.31 21.29
N HIS A 67 -46.85 -37.35 22.06
CA HIS A 67 -46.55 -38.66 21.50
C HIS A 67 -47.85 -39.25 20.94
N ASP A 68 -48.09 -39.06 19.64
CA ASP A 68 -48.81 -40.09 18.88
C ASP A 68 -47.87 -41.30 18.89
N ALA A 69 -48.26 -42.32 19.65
CA ALA A 69 -47.59 -43.60 19.66
C ALA A 69 -47.78 -44.22 18.27
N VAL A 70 -46.89 -43.88 17.35
CA VAL A 70 -46.62 -44.73 16.20
C VAL A 70 -46.02 -45.99 16.82
N GLU A 71 -46.87 -47.01 16.98
CA GLU A 71 -46.46 -48.39 17.15
C GLU A 71 -45.22 -48.62 16.28
N PRO A 72 -44.14 -49.24 16.81
CA PRO A 72 -43.10 -49.72 15.93
C PRO A 72 -43.79 -50.71 15.00
N ALA A 73 -44.03 -50.29 13.75
CA ALA A 73 -44.37 -51.23 12.69
C ALA A 73 -43.36 -52.36 12.84
N PRO A 74 -43.80 -53.63 12.89
CA PRO A 74 -42.87 -54.73 13.01
C PRO A 74 -41.86 -54.51 11.89
N ALA A 75 -40.57 -54.44 12.24
CA ALA A 75 -39.53 -54.55 11.25
C ALA A 75 -39.77 -55.91 10.60
N SER A 76 -40.49 -55.90 9.48
CA SER A 76 -40.66 -57.07 8.65
C SER A 76 -39.27 -57.33 8.10
N ASP A 77 -38.56 -58.22 8.78
CA ASP A 77 -37.33 -58.85 8.32
C ASP A 77 -37.65 -59.84 7.18
N ASP A 78 -38.50 -59.40 6.25
CA ASP A 78 -38.96 -60.08 5.03
C ASP A 78 -38.28 -59.45 3.80
N LEU A 79 -37.11 -58.85 3.99
CA LEU A 79 -36.21 -58.55 2.88
C LEU A 79 -35.64 -59.87 2.39
N THR A 80 -35.83 -60.17 1.11
CA THR A 80 -35.16 -61.31 0.53
C THR A 80 -33.63 -61.11 0.59
N PRO A 81 -32.83 -62.18 0.60
CA PRO A 81 -31.37 -62.07 0.55
C PRO A 81 -30.88 -61.21 -0.62
N GLU A 82 -31.64 -61.19 -1.72
CA GLU A 82 -31.37 -60.37 -2.91
C GLU A 82 -31.63 -58.88 -2.66
N ASP A 83 -32.73 -58.52 -1.99
CA ASP A 83 -33.03 -57.12 -1.63
C ASP A 83 -32.01 -56.56 -0.64
N ARG A 84 -31.55 -57.37 0.32
CA ARG A 84 -30.50 -56.98 1.27
C ARG A 84 -29.17 -56.72 0.57
N ALA A 85 -28.79 -57.59 -0.37
CA ALA A 85 -27.59 -57.42 -1.17
C ALA A 85 -27.64 -56.20 -2.09
N LEU A 86 -28.82 -55.88 -2.64
CA LEU A 86 -29.04 -54.67 -3.45
C LEU A 86 -28.84 -53.40 -2.60
N LEU A 87 -29.48 -53.34 -1.42
CA LEU A 87 -29.37 -52.21 -0.49
C LEU A 87 -27.94 -52.02 0.03
N GLU A 88 -27.23 -53.11 0.33
CA GLU A 88 -25.81 -53.06 0.72
C GLU A 88 -24.92 -52.54 -0.42
N GLY A 89 -25.22 -52.92 -1.67
CA GLY A 89 -24.53 -52.41 -2.86
C GLY A 89 -24.76 -50.91 -3.10
N GLU A 90 -26.01 -50.44 -2.94
CA GLU A 90 -26.36 -49.02 -3.04
C GLU A 90 -25.72 -48.21 -1.90
N ALA A 91 -25.76 -48.70 -0.67
CA ALA A 91 -25.11 -48.06 0.47
C ALA A 91 -23.59 -47.94 0.26
N ALA A 92 -22.94 -48.98 -0.26
CA ALA A 92 -21.51 -48.94 -0.59
C ALA A 92 -21.19 -47.94 -1.71
N ALA A 93 -22.06 -47.82 -2.72
CA ALA A 93 -21.90 -46.84 -3.80
C ALA A 93 -22.04 -45.39 -3.29
N ILE A 94 -23.02 -45.13 -2.43
CA ILE A 94 -23.23 -43.81 -1.80
C ILE A 94 -22.02 -43.44 -0.93
N GLU A 95 -21.51 -44.38 -0.12
CA GLU A 95 -20.36 -44.13 0.74
C GLU A 95 -19.09 -43.85 -0.09
N ALA A 96 -18.90 -44.55 -1.21
CA ALA A 96 -17.79 -44.31 -2.12
C ALA A 96 -17.89 -42.91 -2.80
N GLU A 97 -19.09 -42.50 -3.21
CA GLU A 97 -19.34 -41.17 -3.75
C GLU A 97 -19.11 -40.07 -2.69
N ARG A 98 -19.59 -40.28 -1.47
CA ARG A 98 -19.39 -39.38 -0.33
C ARG A 98 -17.90 -39.19 -0.01
N ALA A 99 -17.14 -40.28 0.06
CA ALA A 99 -15.70 -40.23 0.28
C ALA A 99 -14.95 -39.49 -0.86
N ALA A 100 -15.38 -39.68 -2.11
CA ALA A 100 -14.79 -38.99 -3.26
C ALA A 100 -15.08 -37.48 -3.25
N LEU A 101 -16.29 -37.08 -2.84
CA LEU A 101 -16.67 -35.68 -2.67
C LEU A 101 -15.91 -35.02 -1.50
N GLU A 102 -15.77 -35.71 -0.38
CA GLU A 102 -15.01 -35.22 0.78
C GLU A 102 -13.53 -35.01 0.42
N ALA A 103 -12.92 -35.95 -0.32
CA ALA A 103 -11.54 -35.81 -0.78
C ALA A 103 -11.37 -34.60 -1.72
N LYS A 104 -12.30 -34.38 -2.66
CA LYS A 104 -12.28 -33.20 -3.54
C LYS A 104 -12.47 -31.90 -2.75
N SER A 105 -13.35 -31.90 -1.76
CA SER A 105 -13.58 -30.74 -0.90
C SER A 105 -12.31 -30.40 -0.11
N GLN A 106 -11.65 -31.39 0.48
CA GLN A 106 -10.38 -31.20 1.19
C GLN A 106 -9.28 -30.65 0.26
N GLN A 107 -9.12 -31.22 -0.93
CA GLN A 107 -8.16 -30.71 -1.93
C GLN A 107 -8.42 -29.24 -2.27
N GLN A 108 -9.67 -28.87 -2.53
CA GLN A 108 -10.05 -27.48 -2.82
C GLN A 108 -9.81 -26.56 -1.62
N LEU A 109 -10.10 -27.02 -0.40
CA LEU A 109 -9.83 -26.25 0.81
C LEU A 109 -8.32 -26.00 0.99
N ASP A 110 -7.48 -27.01 0.76
CA ASP A 110 -6.03 -26.88 0.84
C ASP A 110 -5.50 -25.90 -0.22
N GLU A 111 -6.00 -25.99 -1.46
CA GLU A 111 -5.68 -25.05 -2.54
C GLU A 111 -6.08 -23.61 -2.18
N LEU A 112 -7.28 -23.41 -1.63
CA LEU A 112 -7.76 -22.10 -1.21
C LEU A 112 -6.96 -21.53 -0.03
N GLN A 113 -6.59 -22.37 0.94
CA GLN A 113 -5.75 -21.97 2.06
C GLN A 113 -4.36 -21.54 1.58
N ARG A 114 -3.78 -22.29 0.65
CA ARG A 114 -2.50 -21.94 0.04
C ARG A 114 -2.60 -20.64 -0.76
N LEU A 115 -3.62 -20.47 -1.60
CA LEU A 115 -3.83 -19.25 -2.37
C LEU A 115 -4.02 -18.04 -1.45
N ARG A 116 -4.75 -18.21 -0.34
CA ARG A 116 -4.92 -17.17 0.69
C ARG A 116 -3.57 -16.79 1.31
N ALA A 117 -2.73 -17.77 1.64
CA ALA A 117 -1.40 -17.51 2.18
C ALA A 117 -0.50 -16.76 1.17
N GLU A 118 -0.52 -17.18 -0.10
CA GLU A 118 0.21 -16.51 -1.18
C GLU A 118 -0.28 -15.07 -1.38
N TYR A 119 -1.59 -14.84 -1.33
CA TYR A 119 -2.17 -13.49 -1.45
C TYR A 119 -1.76 -12.58 -0.28
N VAL A 120 -1.81 -13.07 0.96
CA VAL A 120 -1.37 -12.29 2.14
C VAL A 120 0.11 -11.94 2.02
N ASN A 121 0.95 -12.89 1.62
CA ASN A 121 2.38 -12.65 1.41
C ASN A 121 2.64 -11.63 0.30
N TYR A 122 1.95 -11.76 -0.83
CA TYR A 122 2.03 -10.81 -1.94
C TYR A 122 1.60 -9.41 -1.49
N ARG A 123 0.45 -9.28 -0.83
CA ARG A 123 -0.06 -7.99 -0.33
C ARG A 123 0.94 -7.33 0.60
N ASN A 124 1.43 -8.06 1.61
CA ASN A 124 2.41 -7.54 2.56
C ASN A 124 3.71 -7.11 1.88
N ARG A 125 4.16 -7.85 0.87
CA ARG A 125 5.33 -7.49 0.07
C ARG A 125 5.09 -6.22 -0.74
N THR A 126 3.98 -6.15 -1.47
CA THR A 126 3.67 -4.99 -2.31
C THR A 126 3.41 -3.73 -1.48
N GLU A 127 2.83 -3.84 -0.29
CA GLU A 127 2.68 -2.70 0.62
C GLU A 127 4.03 -2.14 1.08
N ARG A 128 5.01 -3.00 1.40
CA ARG A 128 6.38 -2.56 1.72
C ARG A 128 7.10 -1.97 0.50
N GLU A 129 6.98 -2.59 -0.67
CA GLU A 129 7.55 -2.08 -1.92
C GLU A 129 6.97 -0.69 -2.25
N ARG A 130 5.64 -0.50 -2.16
CA ARG A 130 5.01 0.80 -2.37
C ARG A 130 5.50 1.88 -1.40
N ALA A 131 5.77 1.51 -0.14
CA ALA A 131 6.34 2.46 0.81
C ALA A 131 7.77 2.85 0.40
N GLY A 132 8.62 1.86 0.11
CA GLY A 132 10.00 2.10 -0.34
C GLY A 132 10.08 2.90 -1.65
N ASP A 133 9.19 2.63 -2.61
CA ASP A 133 9.13 3.33 -3.89
C ASP A 133 8.75 4.80 -3.70
N ARG A 134 7.82 5.10 -2.78
CA ARG A 134 7.47 6.50 -2.44
C ARG A 134 8.67 7.24 -1.87
N ASP A 135 9.37 6.64 -0.91
CA ASP A 135 10.54 7.26 -0.28
C ASP A 135 11.68 7.45 -1.29
N ALA A 136 11.90 6.47 -2.18
CA ALA A 136 12.87 6.56 -3.27
C ALA A 136 12.52 7.65 -4.29
N THR A 137 11.22 7.83 -4.59
CA THR A 137 10.75 8.87 -5.50
C THR A 137 10.91 10.26 -4.88
N ILE A 138 10.58 10.41 -3.60
CA ILE A 138 10.80 11.68 -2.87
C ILE A 138 12.30 12.00 -2.83
N ALA A 139 13.13 11.01 -2.52
CA ALA A 139 14.58 11.13 -2.51
C ALA A 139 15.15 11.63 -3.85
N SER A 140 14.73 11.05 -4.97
CA SER A 140 15.23 11.44 -6.29
C SER A 140 14.83 12.86 -6.70
N VAL A 141 13.63 13.30 -6.33
CA VAL A 141 13.18 14.68 -6.55
C VAL A 141 14.00 15.67 -5.72
N ILE A 142 14.26 15.34 -4.45
CA ILE A 142 15.07 16.18 -3.57
C ILE A 142 16.52 16.25 -4.09
N GLU A 143 17.08 15.11 -4.51
CA GLU A 143 18.42 15.02 -5.09
C GLU A 143 18.59 15.96 -6.29
N ALA A 144 17.59 16.01 -7.19
CA ALA A 144 17.59 16.92 -8.32
C ALA A 144 17.50 18.41 -7.92
N MET A 145 16.99 18.73 -6.73
CA MET A 145 16.90 20.09 -6.20
C MET A 145 18.10 20.50 -5.33
N LEU A 146 19.00 19.57 -4.97
CA LEU A 146 20.18 19.88 -4.14
C LEU A 146 21.09 20.98 -4.71
N PRO A 147 21.34 21.07 -6.03
CA PRO A 147 22.16 22.16 -6.58
C PRO A 147 21.60 23.55 -6.24
N ALA A 148 20.27 23.71 -6.23
CA ALA A 148 19.65 24.97 -5.85
C ALA A 148 19.82 25.29 -4.36
N LEU A 149 19.84 24.27 -3.49
CA LEU A 149 20.17 24.46 -2.07
C LEU A 149 21.65 24.83 -1.88
N ASP A 150 22.54 24.27 -2.68
CA ASP A 150 23.96 24.61 -2.66
C ASP A 150 24.19 26.06 -3.07
N ASP A 151 23.50 26.54 -4.10
CA ASP A 151 23.56 27.95 -4.52
C ASP A 151 23.03 28.89 -3.43
N LEU A 152 21.98 28.49 -2.69
CA LEU A 152 21.49 29.26 -1.55
C LEU A 152 22.49 29.29 -0.40
N ASP A 153 23.12 28.17 -0.07
CA ASP A 153 24.15 28.13 0.97
C ASP A 153 25.40 28.93 0.55
N LEU A 154 25.75 28.96 -0.75
CA LEU A 154 26.80 29.83 -1.29
C LEU A 154 26.45 31.31 -1.14
N ALA A 155 25.22 31.69 -1.51
CA ALA A 155 24.73 33.06 -1.35
C ALA A 155 24.68 33.49 0.13
N ASP A 156 24.37 32.56 1.05
CA ASP A 156 24.44 32.77 2.50
C ASP A 156 25.87 33.07 2.96
N LYS A 157 26.86 32.28 2.49
CA LYS A 157 28.29 32.50 2.77
C LYS A 157 28.79 33.86 2.26
N HIS A 158 28.20 34.39 1.19
CA HIS A 158 28.52 35.72 0.65
C HIS A 158 27.76 36.87 1.33
N GLY A 159 26.79 36.57 2.20
CA GLY A 159 25.99 37.57 2.91
C GLY A 159 24.79 38.10 2.13
N ASP A 160 24.44 37.49 0.99
CA ASP A 160 23.33 37.92 0.13
C ASP A 160 21.95 37.54 0.71
N LEU A 161 21.92 36.64 1.71
CA LEU A 161 20.71 36.14 2.36
C LEU A 161 20.49 36.71 3.77
N VAL A 162 21.26 37.73 4.19
CA VAL A 162 21.14 38.30 5.55
C VAL A 162 19.84 39.08 5.72
N GLU A 163 19.40 39.84 4.70
CA GLU A 163 18.15 40.60 4.71
C GLU A 163 17.43 40.54 3.36
N GLY A 164 16.11 40.70 3.37
CA GLY A 164 15.29 40.89 2.18
C GLY A 164 14.42 39.69 1.76
N PRO A 165 13.72 39.79 0.62
CA PRO A 165 12.74 38.78 0.19
C PRO A 165 13.34 37.40 -0.07
N LEU A 166 14.59 37.34 -0.55
CA LEU A 166 15.27 36.09 -0.87
C LEU A 166 15.61 35.28 0.39
N ALA A 167 15.98 35.95 1.49
CA ALA A 167 16.19 35.32 2.80
C ALA A 167 14.93 34.59 3.28
N ILE A 168 13.76 35.21 3.12
CA ILE A 168 12.46 34.62 3.48
C ILE A 168 12.16 33.39 2.60
N VAL A 169 12.46 33.46 1.31
CA VAL A 169 12.28 32.32 0.39
C VAL A 169 13.20 31.17 0.77
N ALA A 170 14.48 31.45 1.06
CA ALA A 170 15.45 30.45 1.49
C ALA A 170 15.01 29.76 2.79
N GLN A 171 14.53 30.53 3.78
CA GLN A 171 14.00 29.97 5.03
C GLN A 171 12.77 29.10 4.79
N LYS A 172 11.82 29.55 3.97
CA LYS A 172 10.62 28.76 3.62
C LYS A 172 10.97 27.48 2.87
N LEU A 173 11.96 27.53 1.99
CA LEU A 173 12.42 26.39 1.22
C LEU A 173 13.11 25.37 2.15
N ARG A 174 14.06 25.81 2.99
CA ARG A 174 14.71 24.97 4.02
C ARG A 174 13.66 24.31 4.93
N GLY A 175 12.72 25.08 5.46
CA GLY A 175 11.63 24.54 6.29
C GLY A 175 10.63 23.66 5.54
N SER A 176 10.60 23.69 4.20
CA SER A 176 9.81 22.73 3.40
C SER A 176 10.54 21.41 3.24
N PHE A 177 11.87 21.43 3.03
CA PHE A 177 12.70 20.23 3.01
C PHE A 177 12.74 19.53 4.38
N GLU A 178 12.82 20.28 5.48
CA GLU A 178 12.74 19.72 6.85
C GLU A 178 11.40 18.98 7.09
N ARG A 179 10.29 19.53 6.61
CA ARG A 179 8.96 18.88 6.68
C ARG A 179 8.88 17.60 5.84
N LEU A 180 9.69 17.50 4.79
CA LEU A 180 9.86 16.28 3.98
C LEU A 180 10.85 15.29 4.61
N GLY A 181 11.38 15.57 5.80
CA GLY A 181 12.32 14.70 6.51
C GLY A 181 13.76 14.79 6.04
N VAL A 182 14.11 15.85 5.29
CA VAL A 182 15.51 16.11 4.90
C VAL A 182 16.28 16.65 6.09
N VAL A 183 17.45 16.08 6.35
CA VAL A 183 18.38 16.50 7.39
C VAL A 183 19.73 16.81 6.75
N ARG A 184 20.30 17.96 7.14
CA ARG A 184 21.65 18.39 6.74
C ARG A 184 22.72 17.51 7.41
N LEU A 185 23.82 17.28 6.72
CA LEU A 185 24.97 16.51 7.20
C LEU A 185 26.25 17.34 7.00
N GLY A 186 27.21 17.14 7.92
CA GLY A 186 28.49 17.83 7.91
C GLY A 186 28.37 19.20 8.54
N GLU A 187 28.44 19.25 9.86
CA GLU A 187 28.65 20.48 10.61
C GLU A 187 30.13 20.62 11.01
N VAL A 188 30.61 21.85 11.08
CA VAL A 188 31.99 22.13 11.48
C VAL A 188 32.18 21.71 12.94
N GLY A 189 33.23 20.93 13.20
CA GLY A 189 33.53 20.37 14.52
C GLY A 189 32.92 18.99 14.80
N GLU A 190 32.11 18.43 13.90
CA GLU A 190 31.62 17.05 14.04
C GLU A 190 32.74 16.02 13.84
N PRO A 191 32.71 14.89 14.56
CA PRO A 191 33.61 13.77 14.29
C PRO A 191 33.38 13.24 12.87
N PHE A 192 34.48 12.93 12.17
CA PHE A 192 34.38 12.43 10.81
C PHE A 192 33.78 11.02 10.77
N ASP A 193 32.75 10.82 9.94
CA ASP A 193 32.04 9.57 9.77
C ASP A 193 32.01 9.22 8.28
N ILE A 194 32.56 8.05 7.91
CA ILE A 194 32.69 7.59 6.52
C ILE A 194 31.32 7.45 5.85
N ASP A 195 30.28 7.11 6.60
CA ASP A 195 28.93 6.90 6.05
C ASP A 195 28.24 8.22 5.67
N LYS A 196 28.68 9.35 6.24
CA LYS A 196 28.04 10.67 6.09
C LYS A 196 28.93 11.68 5.38
N HIS A 197 30.25 11.51 5.43
CA HIS A 197 31.23 12.51 5.04
C HIS A 197 32.21 11.98 3.98
N GLU A 198 32.49 12.80 2.98
CA GLU A 198 33.52 12.61 1.98
C GLU A 198 34.66 13.60 2.25
N ALA A 199 35.80 13.11 2.74
CA ALA A 199 36.97 13.95 3.01
C ALA A 199 37.67 14.33 1.70
N ILE A 200 37.62 15.60 1.32
CA ILE A 200 38.27 16.10 0.09
C ILE A 200 39.65 16.72 0.36
N ALA A 201 39.92 17.11 1.60
CA ALA A 201 41.18 17.71 2.04
C ALA A 201 41.47 17.32 3.49
N GLN A 202 42.75 17.13 3.79
CA GLN A 202 43.24 16.87 5.16
C GLN A 202 44.15 18.02 5.57
N LEU A 203 43.84 18.65 6.69
CA LEU A 203 44.63 19.74 7.26
C LEU A 203 45.30 19.21 8.54
N PRO A 204 46.64 19.15 8.61
CA PRO A 204 47.33 18.80 9.84
C PRO A 204 47.02 19.81 10.94
N ASN A 205 46.51 19.35 12.08
CA ASN A 205 46.28 20.18 13.25
C ASN A 205 46.73 19.43 14.52
N PRO A 206 47.74 19.93 15.25
CA PRO A 206 48.24 19.28 16.46
C PRO A 206 47.25 19.34 17.65
N GLU A 207 46.17 20.11 17.54
CA GLU A 207 45.17 20.25 18.60
C GLU A 207 44.10 19.15 18.58
N VAL A 208 43.96 18.40 17.48
CA VAL A 208 42.98 17.32 17.36
C VAL A 208 43.61 15.95 17.61
N THR A 209 42.92 15.10 18.35
CA THR A 209 43.33 13.71 18.62
C THR A 209 42.73 12.71 17.62
N GLU A 210 41.66 13.10 16.93
CA GLU A 210 40.90 12.28 15.98
C GLU A 210 40.54 13.10 14.74
N MET A 211 40.07 12.45 13.68
CA MET A 211 39.61 13.16 12.47
C MET A 211 38.29 13.89 12.74
N VAL A 212 38.32 15.22 12.59
CA VAL A 212 37.18 16.10 12.85
C VAL A 212 36.94 16.99 11.63
N VAL A 213 35.70 17.32 11.33
CA VAL A 213 35.32 18.23 10.24
C VAL A 213 35.86 19.64 10.54
N ALA A 214 36.81 20.09 9.72
CA ALA A 214 37.42 21.41 9.80
C ALA A 214 36.57 22.47 9.08
N ASP A 215 36.09 22.14 7.89
CA ASP A 215 35.22 23.00 7.10
C ASP A 215 34.34 22.17 6.17
N VAL A 216 33.19 22.72 5.82
CA VAL A 216 32.18 22.08 4.99
C VAL A 216 32.12 22.80 3.65
N VAL A 217 32.71 22.15 2.65
CA VAL A 217 32.78 22.69 1.29
C VAL A 217 31.43 22.54 0.61
N GLN A 218 30.79 21.37 0.77
CA GLN A 218 29.45 21.11 0.25
C GLN A 218 28.64 20.34 1.29
N THR A 219 27.49 20.89 1.67
CA THR A 219 26.58 20.30 2.66
C THR A 219 26.05 18.95 2.17
N GLY A 220 26.06 17.95 3.04
CA GLY A 220 25.43 16.66 2.77
C GLY A 220 23.96 16.66 3.16
N TYR A 221 23.19 15.71 2.64
CA TYR A 221 21.77 15.57 2.98
C TYR A 221 21.36 14.10 3.08
N ARG A 222 20.47 13.81 4.03
CA ARG A 222 19.78 12.52 4.17
C ARG A 222 18.28 12.69 4.32
N VAL A 223 17.53 11.66 3.95
CA VAL A 223 16.08 11.57 4.17
C VAL A 223 15.81 10.26 4.92
N GLY A 224 15.23 10.36 6.11
CA GLY A 224 15.08 9.21 6.99
C GLY A 224 16.44 8.56 7.27
N GLU A 225 16.59 7.28 6.91
CA GLU A 225 17.83 6.51 7.06
C GLU A 225 18.73 6.55 5.81
N ARG A 226 18.24 7.06 4.68
CA ARG A 226 18.97 7.07 3.41
C ARG A 226 19.77 8.35 3.24
N VAL A 227 21.08 8.22 3.03
CA VAL A 227 21.94 9.33 2.62
C VAL A 227 21.69 9.62 1.14
N LEU A 228 21.32 10.86 0.81
CA LEU A 228 21.16 11.31 -0.58
C LEU A 228 22.51 11.70 -1.17
N ARG A 229 23.29 12.44 -0.37
CA ARG A 229 24.62 12.92 -0.75
C ARG A 229 25.46 13.11 0.51
N ALA A 230 26.66 12.54 0.54
CA ALA A 230 27.62 12.76 1.61
C ALA A 230 28.10 14.22 1.62
N ALA A 231 28.42 14.75 2.80
CA ALA A 231 28.97 16.10 2.92
C ALA A 231 30.44 16.09 2.49
N LYS A 232 30.82 16.99 1.58
CA LYS A 232 32.23 17.15 1.21
C LYS A 232 32.90 18.08 2.21
N VAL A 233 33.85 17.53 2.95
CA VAL A 233 34.45 18.19 4.09
C VAL A 233 35.96 18.23 3.97
N ALA A 234 36.55 19.32 4.46
CA ALA A 234 37.95 19.32 4.87
C ALA A 234 38.00 18.79 6.30
N VAL A 235 38.93 17.89 6.60
CA VAL A 235 39.09 17.32 7.94
C VAL A 235 40.41 17.73 8.55
N PHE A 236 40.40 17.98 9.86
CA PHE A 236 41.64 18.05 10.61
C PHE A 236 42.15 16.64 10.87
N VAL A 237 43.44 16.43 10.67
CA VAL A 237 44.14 15.20 11.03
C VAL A 237 45.17 15.51 12.12
N PRO A 238 45.37 14.62 13.11
CA PRO A 238 46.43 14.80 14.10
C PRO A 238 47.77 14.97 13.39
N ALA A 239 48.54 16.00 13.76
CA ALA A 239 49.90 16.15 13.25
C ALA A 239 50.81 15.08 13.90
N GLU A 240 51.42 14.21 13.08
CA GLU A 240 52.46 13.26 13.53
C GLU A 240 53.70 13.95 14.10
#